data_AF-A0A3S4GL18-F1
#
_entry.id   AF-A0A3S4GL18-F1
#
_cell.length_a   1.000
_cell.length_b   1.000
_cell.length_c   1.000
_cell.angle_alpha   90.00
_cell.angle_beta   90.00
_cell.angle_gamma   90.00
#
_symmetry.space_group_name_H-M   'P 1'
#
loop_
_entity.id
_entity.type
_entity.pdbx_description
1 polymer ?
#
loop_
_entity_poly.entity_id
_entity_poly.type
_entity_poly.pdbx_seq_one_letter_code
_entity_poly.pdbx_strand_id
1 'polypeptide(L)'
;MSDNAQLSGLCDRFRGFYPVVIDVETAGFNAKTDALLEIAAITLKMDEQGWLMPDMTLHFHVEPFAGANLQPEALAFNGIDPSNPLRGAGE
;
A
#
# COMPACT_ATOMS: atom_id res chain seq x y z
N MET A 1 -11.89 -36.55 2.06
CA MET A 1 -12.80 -35.57 2.68
C MET A 1 -12.03 -34.28 2.95
N SER A 2 -11.92 -33.46 1.91
CA SER A 2 -11.91 -31.99 2.01
C SER A 2 -12.17 -31.48 0.60
N ASP A 3 -13.41 -31.73 0.16
CA ASP A 3 -14.00 -31.19 -1.05
C ASP A 3 -14.24 -29.69 -0.86
N ASN A 4 -13.17 -28.90 -0.96
CA ASN A 4 -13.27 -27.45 -1.00
C ASN A 4 -12.01 -26.82 -1.63
N ALA A 5 -11.60 -27.33 -2.79
CA ALA A 5 -10.73 -26.58 -3.67
C ALA A 5 -11.53 -25.37 -4.18
N GLN A 6 -11.59 -24.31 -3.38
CA GLN A 6 -11.86 -22.96 -3.89
C GLN A 6 -10.90 -22.79 -5.07
N LEU A 7 -11.44 -22.63 -6.27
CA LEU A 7 -10.78 -22.72 -7.58
C LEU A 7 -9.61 -21.73 -7.80
N SER A 8 -9.17 -21.00 -6.78
CA SER A 8 -7.99 -20.14 -6.85
C SER A 8 -6.80 -20.82 -6.18
N GLY A 9 -5.81 -21.26 -6.95
CA GLY A 9 -4.55 -21.83 -6.45
C GLY A 9 -3.66 -20.84 -5.69
N LEU A 10 -4.14 -19.63 -5.40
CA LEU A 10 -3.36 -18.57 -4.76
C LEU A 10 -2.89 -18.96 -3.35
N CYS A 11 -3.77 -19.57 -2.54
CA CYS A 11 -3.43 -20.00 -1.19
C CYS A 11 -2.32 -21.06 -1.19
N ASP A 12 -2.31 -21.97 -2.17
CA ASP A 12 -1.30 -23.00 -2.28
C ASP A 12 0.04 -22.45 -2.81
N ARG A 13 -0.02 -21.48 -3.74
CA ARG A 13 1.17 -20.90 -4.40
C ARG A 13 2.19 -20.30 -3.43
N PHE A 14 1.71 -19.76 -2.31
CA PHE A 14 2.54 -19.14 -1.27
C PHE A 14 2.33 -19.76 0.11
N ARG A 15 1.95 -21.05 0.18
CA ARG A 15 1.83 -21.82 1.43
C ARG A 15 0.92 -21.15 2.48
N GLY A 16 -0.17 -20.56 2.02
CA GLY A 16 -1.17 -19.87 2.82
C GLY A 16 -0.92 -18.37 3.01
N PHE A 17 0.20 -17.81 2.56
CA PHE A 17 0.39 -16.36 2.55
C PHE A 17 -0.46 -15.71 1.46
N TYR A 18 -1.14 -14.61 1.81
CA TYR A 18 -1.90 -13.80 0.86
C TYR A 18 -1.05 -12.60 0.43
N PRO A 19 -0.52 -12.57 -0.82
CA PRO A 19 0.35 -11.48 -1.27
C PRO A 19 -0.45 -10.20 -1.51
N VAL A 20 0.08 -9.09 -1.00
CA VAL A 20 -0.44 -7.74 -1.22
C VAL A 20 0.74 -6.85 -1.62
N VAL A 21 0.61 -6.16 -2.76
CA VAL A 21 1.59 -5.18 -3.22
C VAL A 21 1.37 -3.89 -2.45
N ILE A 22 2.44 -3.32 -1.90
CA ILE A 22 2.41 -2.08 -1.13
C ILE A 22 3.45 -1.14 -1.70
N ASP A 23 3.05 0.12 -1.86
CA ASP A 23 3.95 1.24 -2.11
C ASP A 23 3.61 2.39 -1.17
N VAL A 24 4.62 3.15 -0.75
CA VAL A 24 4.47 4.26 0.20
C VAL A 24 5.30 5.46 -0.22
N GLU A 25 4.70 6.64 -0.10
CA GLU A 25 5.43 7.90 -0.18
C GLU A 25 5.62 8.47 1.22
N THR A 26 6.82 8.94 1.52
CA THR A 26 7.22 9.36 2.86
C THR A 26 7.91 10.71 2.83
N ALA A 27 7.97 11.37 3.98
CA ALA A 27 8.68 12.63 4.16
C ALA A 27 10.15 12.44 4.56
N GLY A 28 10.73 11.26 4.30
CA GLY A 28 12.13 10.94 4.60
C GLY A 28 12.39 9.45 4.74
N PHE A 29 13.65 9.07 4.92
CA PHE A 29 14.08 7.67 4.92
C PHE A 29 13.91 6.95 6.27
N ASN A 30 13.68 7.66 7.37
CA ASN A 30 13.60 7.08 8.71
C ASN A 30 12.15 6.78 9.11
N ALA A 31 11.74 5.52 8.98
CA ALA A 31 10.38 5.05 9.27
C ALA A 31 9.90 5.29 10.71
N LYS A 32 10.79 5.61 11.67
CA LYS A 32 10.38 5.91 13.07
C LYS A 32 10.02 7.37 13.29
N THR A 33 10.50 8.29 12.44
CA THR A 33 10.42 9.72 12.69
C THR A 33 9.79 10.49 11.54
N ASP A 34 9.96 10.01 10.31
CA ASP A 34 9.53 10.73 9.12
C ASP A 34 8.09 10.34 8.78
N ALA A 35 7.30 11.30 8.30
CA ALA A 35 5.88 11.08 8.04
C ALA A 35 5.65 10.06 6.92
N LEU A 36 4.65 9.19 7.10
CA LEU A 36 3.99 8.52 5.97
C LEU A 36 3.03 9.53 5.33
N LEU A 37 3.14 9.70 4.02
CA LEU A 37 2.34 10.67 3.28
C LEU A 37 1.32 9.98 2.38
N GLU A 38 1.66 8.92 1.67
CA GLU A 38 0.72 8.18 0.82
C GLU A 38 0.94 6.68 0.94
N ILE A 39 -0.13 5.93 0.71
CA ILE A 39 -0.05 4.48 0.65
C ILE A 39 -0.99 3.96 -0.45
N ALA A 40 -0.45 3.07 -1.28
CA ALA A 40 -1.22 2.26 -2.21
C ALA A 40 -1.10 0.78 -1.80
N ALA A 41 -2.22 0.07 -1.86
CA ALA A 41 -2.29 -1.37 -1.61
C ALA A 41 -3.06 -2.06 -2.73
N ILE A 42 -2.46 -3.08 -3.33
CA ILE A 42 -3.07 -3.88 -4.39
C ILE A 42 -3.06 -5.34 -3.97
N THR A 43 -4.24 -5.91 -3.73
CA THR A 43 -4.37 -7.33 -3.48
C THR A 43 -4.21 -8.12 -4.78
N LEU A 44 -3.86 -9.39 -4.68
CA LEU A 44 -3.75 -10.27 -5.84
C LEU A 44 -4.84 -11.35 -5.82
N LYS A 45 -5.23 -11.76 -7.01
CA LYS A 45 -5.97 -13.00 -7.26
C LYS A 45 -5.24 -13.88 -8.26
N MET A 46 -5.64 -15.13 -8.33
CA MET A 46 -5.15 -16.08 -9.31
C MET A 46 -6.34 -16.58 -10.13
N ASP A 47 -6.22 -16.53 -11.46
CA ASP A 47 -7.25 -17.06 -12.34
C ASP A 47 -7.24 -18.60 -12.38
N GLU A 48 -8.22 -19.18 -13.09
CA GLU A 48 -8.38 -20.64 -13.22
C GLU A 48 -7.19 -21.32 -13.94
N GLN A 49 -6.38 -20.56 -14.68
CA GLN A 49 -5.18 -21.07 -15.37
C GLN A 49 -3.91 -20.94 -14.51
N GLY A 50 -4.02 -20.37 -13.31
CA GLY A 50 -2.91 -20.22 -12.38
C GLY A 50 -2.10 -18.93 -12.56
N TRP A 51 -2.58 -17.95 -13.33
CA TRP A 51 -1.90 -16.67 -13.53
C TRP A 51 -2.27 -15.67 -12.44
N LEU A 52 -1.25 -14.98 -11.90
CA LEU A 52 -1.43 -13.90 -10.95
C LEU A 52 -1.87 -12.63 -11.66
N MET A 53 -2.86 -11.94 -11.08
CA MET A 53 -3.32 -10.64 -11.55
C MET A 53 -3.71 -9.73 -10.38
N PRO A 54 -3.63 -8.40 -10.56
CA PRO A 54 -4.20 -7.43 -9.62
C PRO A 54 -5.68 -7.72 -9.37
N ASP A 55 -6.13 -7.50 -8.14
CA ASP A 55 -7.52 -7.61 -7.75
C ASP A 55 -8.08 -6.28 -7.23
N MET A 56 -8.06 -6.05 -5.92
CA MET A 56 -8.53 -4.79 -5.33
C MET A 56 -7.38 -3.79 -5.23
N THR A 57 -7.64 -2.55 -5.65
CA THR A 57 -6.72 -1.42 -5.47
C THR A 57 -7.31 -0.46 -4.44
N LEU A 58 -6.50 -0.13 -3.43
CA LEU A 58 -6.77 0.89 -2.43
C LEU A 58 -5.65 1.93 -2.49
N HIS A 59 -6.01 3.20 -2.33
CA HIS A 59 -5.06 4.31 -2.36
C HIS A 59 -5.54 5.41 -1.43
N PHE A 60 -4.64 5.91 -0.58
CA PHE A 60 -4.95 6.93 0.41
C PHE A 60 -3.85 7.97 0.51
N HIS A 61 -4.27 9.21 0.68
CA HIS A 61 -3.43 10.25 1.24
C HIS A 61 -3.50 10.17 2.77
N VAL A 62 -2.35 10.24 3.43
CA VAL A 62 -2.19 10.07 4.88
C VAL A 62 -1.75 11.41 5.48
N GLU A 63 -2.40 11.81 6.57
CA GLU A 63 -1.97 12.98 7.34
C GLU A 63 -0.68 12.67 8.12
N PRO A 64 0.30 13.59 8.15
CA PRO A 64 1.47 13.43 9.01
C PRO A 64 1.05 13.25 10.48
N PHE A 65 1.60 12.25 11.14
CA PHE A 65 1.34 12.04 12.56
C PHE A 65 1.91 13.22 13.39
N ALA A 66 1.35 13.43 14.59
CA ALA A 66 1.78 14.52 15.45
C ALA A 66 3.27 14.43 15.80
N GLY A 67 4.04 15.47 15.49
CA GLY A 67 5.48 15.51 15.71
C GLY A 67 6.32 14.80 14.65
N ALA A 68 5.72 14.37 13.53
CA ALA A 68 6.46 13.81 12.41
C ALA A 68 7.47 14.80 11.82
N ASN A 69 8.63 14.28 11.44
CA ASN A 69 9.64 15.02 10.72
C ASN A 69 9.28 15.08 9.22
N LEU A 70 9.49 16.25 8.60
CA LEU A 70 9.20 16.50 7.19
C LEU A 70 10.48 17.01 6.51
N GLN A 71 11.21 16.12 5.82
CA GLN A 71 12.43 16.50 5.10
C GLN A 71 12.08 17.27 3.82
N PRO A 72 12.57 18.51 3.64
CA PRO A 72 12.31 19.28 2.42
C PRO A 72 12.73 18.55 1.14
N GLU A 73 13.81 17.77 1.19
CA GLU A 73 14.32 17.03 0.04
C GLU A 73 13.39 15.89 -0.37
N ALA A 74 12.72 15.23 0.59
CA ALA A 74 11.76 14.18 0.30
C ALA A 74 10.48 14.77 -0.34
N LEU A 75 9.98 15.88 0.21
CA LEU A 75 8.83 16.59 -0.34
C LEU A 75 9.11 17.15 -1.75
N ALA A 76 10.32 17.66 -1.98
CA ALA A 76 10.74 18.10 -3.30
C ALA A 76 10.88 16.94 -4.30
N PHE A 77 11.27 15.75 -3.82
CA PHE A 77 11.43 14.56 -4.65
C PHE A 77 10.09 13.97 -5.10
N ASN A 78 9.14 13.75 -4.17
CA ASN A 78 7.83 13.18 -4.50
C ASN A 78 6.79 14.22 -4.93
N GLY A 79 7.05 15.52 -4.70
CA GLY A 79 6.16 16.61 -5.09
C GLY A 79 4.93 16.78 -4.19
N ILE A 80 4.92 16.16 -3.00
CA ILE A 80 3.80 16.23 -2.07
C ILE A 80 3.88 17.52 -1.25
N ASP A 81 2.75 18.25 -1.20
CA ASP A 81 2.50 19.28 -0.19
C ASP A 81 1.54 18.72 0.88
N PRO A 82 2.04 18.36 2.08
CA PRO A 82 1.20 17.82 3.14
C PRO A 82 0.17 18.82 3.70
N SER A 83 0.35 20.12 3.44
CA SER A 83 -0.54 21.19 3.92
C SER A 83 -1.67 21.55 2.95
N ASN A 84 -1.69 20.92 1.76
CA ASN A 84 -2.71 21.18 0.76
C ASN A 84 -4.11 20.74 1.25
N PRO A 85 -5.06 21.67 1.44
CA PRO A 85 -6.38 21.34 1.98
C PRO A 85 -7.24 20.48 1.04
N LEU A 86 -6.90 20.42 -0.26
CA LEU A 86 -7.59 19.59 -1.25
C LEU A 86 -7.01 18.18 -1.38
N ARG A 87 -6.02 17.85 -0.53
CA ARG A 87 -5.33 16.55 -0.58
C ARG A 87 -6.22 15.39 -0.12
N GLY A 88 -7.28 15.64 0.65
CA GLY A 88 -8.17 14.59 1.16
C GLY A 88 -7.47 13.59 2.08
N ALA A 89 -6.42 14.04 2.78
CA ALA A 89 -5.73 13.22 3.75
C ALA A 89 -6.57 13.13 5.03
N GLY A 90 -6.82 11.91 5.52
CA GLY A 90 -7.60 11.69 6.74
C GLY A 90 -9.12 11.50 6.55
N GLU A 91 -9.60 11.47 5.31
CA GLU A 91 -10.99 11.07 4.95
C GLU A 91 -11.13 9.56 4.68
#